data_AF-A0A0A1XAT8-F1
#
_entry.id   AF-A0A0A1XAT8-F1
#
_cell.length_a   1.000
_cell.length_b   1.000
_cell.length_c   1.000
_cell.angle_alpha   90.00
_cell.angle_beta   90.00
_cell.angle_gamma   90.00
#
_symmetry.space_group_name_H-M   'P 1'
#
loop_
_entity.id
_entity.type
_entity.pdbx_description
1 polymer ?
#
loop_
_entity_poly.entity_id
_entity_poly.type
_entity_poly.pdbx_seq_one_letter_code
_entity_poly.pdbx_strand_id
1 'polypeptide(L)'
;ITTFEDSIYWSDWDKQTVFKANKFNGKGVEPITALHQLQHPMTVHVYHPYRQPDGINHCQAVNGHCSHLCLPAPRINERSPRIACACPTGLKLMEDRLMCVEDLDNHQAGN
;
A
#
# COMPACT_ATOMS: atom_id res chain seq x y z
N ILE A 1 6.10 -0.27 12.29
CA ILE A 1 6.10 -1.71 12.70
C ILE A 1 6.15 -2.58 11.44
N THR A 2 6.88 -3.68 11.45
CA THR A 2 7.01 -4.62 10.32
C THR A 2 7.32 -6.03 10.83
N THR A 3 7.16 -7.05 9.99
CA THR A 3 7.38 -8.46 10.35
C THR A 3 8.26 -9.17 9.32
N PHE A 4 9.10 -10.09 9.80
CA PHE A 4 9.88 -10.99 8.95
C PHE A 4 10.27 -12.25 9.73
N GLU A 5 10.22 -13.41 9.07
CA GLU A 5 10.45 -14.72 9.71
C GLU A 5 9.64 -14.82 11.02
N ASP A 6 10.26 -15.19 12.14
CA ASP A 6 9.60 -15.36 13.43
C ASP A 6 9.53 -14.07 14.26
N SER A 7 9.96 -12.93 13.71
CA SER A 7 10.14 -11.68 14.45
C SER A 7 9.20 -10.57 14.01
N ILE A 8 8.82 -9.74 14.98
CA ILE A 8 8.18 -8.44 14.78
C ILE A 8 9.16 -7.34 15.16
N TYR A 9 9.15 -6.25 14.41
CA TYR A 9 10.03 -5.09 14.58
C TYR A 9 9.20 -3.82 14.68
N TRP A 10 9.44 -2.97 15.67
CA TRP A 10 8.74 -1.69 15.81
C TRP A 10 9.68 -0.60 16.29
N SER A 11 9.41 0.62 15.84
CA SER A 11 10.03 1.82 16.38
C SER A 11 9.29 2.25 17.64
N ASP A 12 10.03 2.63 18.66
CA ASP A 12 9.56 3.15 19.92
C ASP A 12 10.11 4.57 20.10
N TRP A 13 9.21 5.55 20.23
CA TRP A 13 9.57 6.96 20.32
C TRP A 13 10.02 7.35 21.72
N ASP A 14 9.46 6.72 22.76
CA ASP A 14 9.82 6.99 24.16
C ASP A 14 11.25 6.51 24.46
N LYS A 15 11.65 5.41 23.84
CA LYS A 15 13.00 4.83 23.94
C LYS A 15 13.94 5.25 22.80
N GLN A 16 13.40 5.96 21.81
CA GLN A 16 14.09 6.41 20.60
C GLN A 16 14.93 5.28 19.98
N THR A 17 14.30 4.12 19.79
CA THR A 17 14.98 2.89 19.36
C THR A 17 14.04 2.01 18.54
N VAL A 18 14.59 0.99 17.89
CA VAL A 18 13.83 -0.07 17.25
C VAL A 18 13.97 -1.35 18.08
N PHE A 19 12.85 -1.95 18.42
CA PHE A 19 12.79 -3.22 19.13
C PHE A 19 12.46 -4.37 18.19
N LYS A 20 12.83 -5.58 18.63
CA LYS A 20 12.47 -6.86 18.04
C LYS A 20 11.89 -7.76 19.12
N ALA A 21 10.91 -8.59 18.76
CA ALA A 21 10.40 -9.67 19.60
C ALA A 21 9.91 -10.85 18.75
N ASN A 22 9.70 -12.00 19.36
CA ASN A 22 9.04 -13.13 18.68
C ASN A 22 7.56 -12.80 18.41
N LYS A 23 7.11 -12.90 17.16
CA LYS A 23 5.77 -12.47 16.73
C LYS A 23 4.63 -13.38 17.21
N PHE A 24 4.92 -14.60 17.63
CA PHE A 24 3.92 -15.61 18.01
C PHE A 24 3.62 -15.62 19.50
N ASN A 25 4.64 -15.38 20.33
CA ASN A 25 4.52 -15.44 21.79
C ASN A 25 4.86 -14.13 22.51
N GLY A 26 5.34 -13.11 21.79
CA GLY A 26 5.69 -11.80 22.34
C GLY A 26 6.94 -11.79 23.24
N LYS A 27 7.68 -12.90 23.34
CA LYS A 27 8.88 -13.02 24.19
C LYS A 27 10.14 -12.53 23.46
N GLY A 28 11.19 -12.30 24.24
CA GLY A 28 12.50 -11.93 23.72
C GLY A 28 12.53 -10.51 23.17
N VAL A 29 11.90 -9.57 23.89
CA VAL A 29 11.93 -8.14 23.53
C VAL A 29 13.35 -7.63 23.72
N GLU A 30 13.98 -7.21 22.63
CA GLU A 30 15.34 -6.67 22.63
C GLU A 30 15.46 -5.46 21.70
N PRO A 31 16.26 -4.45 22.06
CA PRO A 31 16.58 -3.35 21.16
C PRO A 31 17.57 -3.82 20.08
N ILE A 32 17.28 -3.54 18.81
CA ILE A 32 18.17 -3.85 17.67
C ILE A 32 19.00 -2.66 17.21
N THR A 33 18.70 -1.48 17.73
CA THR A 33 19.48 -0.24 17.58
C THR A 33 19.94 0.25 18.95
N ALA A 34 20.85 1.22 18.99
CA ALA A 34 21.19 1.88 20.26
C ALA A 34 19.92 2.46 20.93
N LEU A 35 19.89 2.46 22.26
CA LEU A 35 18.87 3.20 23.02
C LEU A 35 19.18 4.70 22.96
N HIS A 36 18.14 5.54 23.00
CA HIS A 36 18.27 7.01 22.99
C HIS A 36 19.05 7.52 21.76
N GLN A 37 18.67 7.06 20.56
CA GLN A 37 19.28 7.58 19.34
C GLN A 37 19.02 9.09 19.20
N LEU A 38 19.98 9.82 18.61
CA LEU A 38 19.87 11.25 18.35
C LEU A 38 18.65 11.62 17.48
N GLN A 39 18.18 10.68 16.66
CA GLN A 39 17.00 10.84 15.82
C GLN A 39 15.94 9.80 16.17
N HIS A 40 14.67 10.21 16.13
CA HIS A 40 13.53 9.35 16.38
C HIS A 40 13.26 8.46 15.15
N PRO A 41 13.31 7.12 15.27
CA PRO A 41 12.93 6.26 14.17
C PRO A 41 11.42 6.35 13.91
N MET A 42 11.04 6.82 12.71
CA MET A 42 9.64 7.04 12.34
C MET A 42 9.00 5.83 11.68
N THR A 43 9.74 5.14 10.80
CA THR A 43 9.27 3.95 10.10
C THR A 43 10.36 2.90 10.04
N VAL A 44 9.94 1.63 9.98
CA VAL A 44 10.82 0.46 9.85
C VAL A 44 10.22 -0.43 8.78
N HIS A 45 11.01 -0.77 7.77
CA HIS A 45 10.62 -1.65 6.67
C HIS A 45 11.62 -2.79 6.53
N VAL A 46 11.12 -3.98 6.21
CA VAL A 46 11.96 -5.13 5.86
C VAL A 46 12.15 -5.16 4.35
N TYR A 47 13.41 -5.18 3.91
CA TYR A 47 13.78 -5.32 2.51
C TYR A 47 14.26 -6.76 2.24
N HIS A 48 13.38 -7.60 1.68
CA HIS A 48 13.69 -9.00 1.37
C HIS A 48 12.80 -9.52 0.22
N PRO A 49 13.29 -10.33 -0.73
CA PRO A 49 12.47 -10.87 -1.84
C PRO A 49 11.20 -11.60 -1.39
N TYR A 50 11.25 -12.39 -0.31
CA TYR A 50 10.05 -13.02 0.25
C TYR A 50 8.98 -12.05 0.78
N ARG A 51 9.28 -10.76 0.96
CA ARG A 51 8.27 -9.73 1.27
C ARG A 51 7.60 -9.16 0.01
N GLN A 52 8.19 -9.40 -1.16
CA GLN A 52 7.73 -8.93 -2.46
C GLN A 52 7.70 -10.12 -3.43
N PRO A 53 6.80 -11.10 -3.20
CA PRO A 53 6.69 -12.25 -4.09
C PRO A 53 6.26 -11.82 -5.49
N ASP A 54 6.70 -12.57 -6.49
CA ASP A 54 6.29 -12.34 -7.88
C ASP A 54 4.77 -12.47 -8.02
N GLY A 55 4.19 -11.55 -8.80
CA GLY A 55 2.77 -11.49 -9.06
C GLY A 55 2.50 -11.11 -10.51
N ILE A 56 1.28 -11.38 -10.97
CA ILE A 56 0.85 -11.01 -12.32
C ILE A 56 0.37 -9.56 -12.30
N ASN A 57 0.98 -8.70 -13.12
CA ASN A 57 0.49 -7.35 -13.35
C ASN A 57 -0.64 -7.38 -14.41
N HIS A 58 -1.88 -7.41 -13.96
CA HIS A 58 -3.05 -7.42 -14.85
C HIS A 58 -3.24 -6.11 -15.65
N CYS A 59 -2.57 -5.03 -15.27
CA CYS A 59 -2.59 -3.75 -15.99
C CYS A 59 -1.50 -3.65 -17.08
N GLN A 60 -0.58 -4.63 -17.15
CA GLN A 60 0.59 -4.56 -18.04
C GLN A 60 0.22 -4.43 -19.52
N ALA A 61 -0.84 -5.10 -19.96
CA ALA A 61 -1.32 -5.02 -21.33
C ALA A 61 -2.15 -3.74 -21.53
N VAL A 62 -1.62 -2.77 -22.29
CA VAL A 62 -2.34 -1.55 -22.71
C VAL A 62 -3.00 -0.82 -21.52
N ASN A 63 -2.34 -0.76 -20.37
CA ASN A 63 -2.90 -0.16 -19.14
C ASN A 63 -4.26 -0.75 -18.73
N GLY A 64 -4.52 -2.04 -19.00
CA GLY A 64 -5.82 -2.65 -18.77
C GLY A 64 -6.97 -2.03 -19.57
N HIS A 65 -6.64 -1.37 -20.70
CA HIS A 65 -7.54 -0.52 -21.50
C HIS A 65 -8.11 0.70 -20.75
N CYS A 66 -7.55 1.04 -19.59
CA CYS A 66 -7.93 2.26 -18.87
C CYS A 66 -7.31 3.49 -19.53
N SER A 67 -8.12 4.54 -19.66
CA SER A 67 -7.66 5.85 -20.17
C SER A 67 -6.61 6.51 -19.28
N HIS A 68 -6.71 6.34 -17.95
CA HIS A 68 -5.84 7.00 -16.97
C HIS A 68 -5.22 6.00 -15.98
N LEU A 69 -5.93 5.65 -14.91
CA LEU A 69 -5.40 4.76 -13.86
C LEU A 69 -5.99 3.36 -14.00
N CYS A 70 -5.13 2.35 -14.05
CA CYS A 70 -5.50 0.95 -13.91
C CYS A 70 -5.08 0.45 -12.52
N LEU A 71 -6.05 0.02 -11.72
CA LEU A 71 -5.85 -0.41 -10.34
C LEU A 71 -6.28 -1.86 -10.15
N PRO A 72 -5.57 -2.65 -9.31
CA PRO A 72 -6.00 -4.00 -8.96
C PRO A 72 -7.34 -3.95 -8.20
N ALA A 73 -8.30 -4.75 -8.66
CA ALA A 73 -9.61 -4.85 -8.01
C ALA A 73 -9.64 -5.98 -6.96
N PRO A 74 -10.37 -5.81 -5.85
CA PRO A 74 -10.47 -6.82 -4.81
C PRO A 74 -11.19 -8.08 -5.31
N ARG A 75 -10.61 -9.25 -5.03
CA ARG A 75 -11.23 -10.55 -5.34
C ARG A 75 -12.21 -10.96 -4.23
N ILE A 76 -13.50 -10.69 -4.43
CA ILE A 76 -14.56 -11.06 -3.49
C ILE A 76 -15.12 -12.46 -3.82
N ASN A 77 -15.22 -12.78 -5.10
CA ASN A 77 -15.64 -14.08 -5.61
C ASN A 77 -14.90 -14.42 -6.91
N GLU A 78 -15.12 -15.62 -7.45
CA GLU A 78 -14.43 -16.06 -8.67
C GLU A 78 -14.74 -15.20 -9.91
N ARG A 79 -15.90 -14.52 -9.93
CA ARG A 79 -16.32 -13.64 -11.02
C ARG A 79 -15.84 -12.19 -10.84
N SER A 80 -15.18 -11.86 -9.73
CA SER A 80 -14.65 -10.51 -9.52
C SER A 80 -13.63 -10.14 -10.61
N PRO A 81 -13.75 -8.94 -11.21
CA PRO A 81 -12.75 -8.46 -12.16
C PRO A 81 -11.38 -8.36 -11.48
N ARG A 82 -10.30 -8.46 -12.26
CA ARG A 82 -8.93 -8.36 -11.76
C ARG A 82 -8.44 -6.91 -11.65
N ILE A 83 -9.05 -6.02 -12.42
CA ILE A 83 -8.70 -4.60 -12.51
C ILE A 83 -9.95 -3.73 -12.45
N ALA A 84 -9.77 -2.47 -12.10
CA ALA A 84 -10.76 -1.41 -12.21
C ALA A 84 -10.05 -0.13 -12.67
N CYS A 85 -10.67 0.60 -13.60
CA CYS A 85 -10.17 1.90 -14.02
C CYS A 85 -10.61 3.00 -13.03
N ALA A 86 -9.75 3.99 -12.83
CA ALA A 86 -10.05 5.16 -12.01
C ALA A 86 -9.63 6.44 -12.71
N CYS A 87 -10.32 7.53 -12.38
CA CYS A 87 -10.07 8.85 -12.95
C CYS A 87 -9.34 9.74 -11.95
N PRO A 88 -8.41 10.61 -12.41
CA PRO A 88 -7.87 11.69 -11.62
C PRO A 88 -8.97 12.61 -11.07
N THR A 89 -8.65 13.35 -10.01
CA THR A 89 -9.55 14.36 -9.45
C THR A 89 -9.98 15.37 -10.53
N GLY A 90 -11.29 15.65 -10.61
CA GLY A 90 -11.89 16.55 -11.61
C GLY A 90 -12.39 15.85 -12.87
N LEU A 91 -12.15 14.54 -13.02
CA LEU A 91 -12.69 13.71 -14.09
C LEU A 91 -13.61 12.63 -13.53
N LYS A 92 -14.60 12.22 -14.33
CA LYS A 92 -15.58 11.18 -14.02
C LYS A 92 -15.41 9.98 -14.94
N LEU A 93 -15.54 8.78 -14.38
CA LEU A 93 -15.49 7.54 -15.15
C LEU A 93 -16.80 7.33 -15.92
N MET A 94 -16.70 7.02 -17.20
CA MET A 94 -17.83 6.72 -18.07
C MET A 94 -18.46 5.35 -17.75
N GLU A 95 -19.65 5.10 -18.30
CA GLU A 95 -20.39 3.83 -18.13
C GLU A 95 -19.64 2.61 -18.68
N ASP A 96 -18.76 2.82 -19.67
CA ASP A 96 -17.88 1.80 -20.21
C ASP A 96 -16.84 1.29 -19.20
N ARG A 97 -16.64 2.04 -18.10
CA ARG A 97 -15.68 1.79 -17.02
C ARG A 97 -14.22 1.81 -17.48
N LEU A 98 -13.91 2.47 -18.60
CA LEU A 98 -12.58 2.57 -19.18
C LEU A 98 -12.13 4.02 -19.37
N MET A 99 -13.06 4.87 -19.83
CA MET A 99 -12.78 6.25 -20.24
C MET A 99 -13.14 7.26 -19.15
N CYS A 100 -12.32 8.29 -19.01
CA CYS A 100 -12.60 9.42 -18.13
C CYS A 100 -13.00 10.64 -18.96
N VAL A 101 -14.00 11.37 -18.48
CA VAL A 101 -14.51 12.62 -19.06
C VAL A 101 -14.52 13.72 -18.02
N GLU A 102 -14.57 14.98 -18.45
CA GLU A 102 -14.69 16.11 -17.52
C GLU A 102 -15.95 15.98 -16.67
N ASP A 103 -15.79 16.20 -15.36
CA ASP A 103 -16.90 16.19 -14.43
C ASP A 103 -17.59 17.56 -14.44
N LEU A 104 -18.46 17.77 -15.43
CA LEU A 104 -19.18 19.04 -15.64
C LEU A 104 -20.10 19.41 -14.45
N ASP A 105 -20.43 18.45 -13.59
CA ASP A 105 -21.21 18.66 -12.37
C ASP A 105 -20.38 19.35 -11.27
N ASN A 106 -19.05 19.24 -11.32
CA ASN A 106 -18.13 19.78 -10.32
C ASN A 106 -17.63 21.21 -10.68
N HIS A 107 -17.90 21.68 -11.90
CA HIS A 107 -17.58 23.05 -12.32
C HIS A 107 -18.58 24.11 -11.83
N GLN A 108 -19.73 23.71 -11.26
CA GLN A 108 -20.72 24.67 -10.73
C GLN A 108 -20.55 24.98 -9.23
N ALA A 109 -19.74 24.22 -8.49
CA ALA A 109 -19.56 24.39 -7.04
C ALA A 109 -18.31 25.20 -6.63
N GLY A 110 -17.52 25.65 -7.61
CA GLY A 110 -16.21 26.30 -7.40
C GLY A 110 -16.13 27.76 -7.86
N ASN A 111 -17.24 28.50 -7.86
CA ASN A 111 -17.25 29.94 -8.13
C ASN A 111 -17.90 30.71 -6.99
#